data_AF-A0A7W0P355-F1
#
_entry.id   AF-A0A7W0P355-F1
#
_cell.length_a   1.000
_cell.length_b   1.000
_cell.length_c   1.000
_cell.angle_alpha   90.00
_cell.angle_beta   90.00
_cell.angle_gamma   90.00
#
_symmetry.space_group_name_H-M   'P 1'
#
loop_
_entity.id
_entity.type
_entity.pdbx_description
1 polymer ?
#
loop_
_entity_poly.entity_id
_entity_poly.type
_entity_poly.pdbx_seq_one_letter_code
_entity_poly.pdbx_strand_id
1 'polypeptide(L)' 'ESFKVLIKEMQSLSLNVEVRSATGDEIELRETDEDVFRAAEELGIDLSRREPAGADFD' A
#
# COMPACT_ATOMS: atom_id res chain seq x y z
N GLU A 1 -4.83 -8.93 -4.78
CA GLU A 1 -6.05 -8.29 -4.23
C GLU A 1 -6.92 -9.19 -3.36
N SER A 2 -7.66 -10.18 -3.89
CA SER A 2 -8.61 -10.99 -3.08
C SER A 2 -8.03 -11.62 -1.80
N PHE A 3 -6.81 -12.16 -1.87
CA PHE A 3 -6.13 -12.72 -0.69
C PHE A 3 -5.78 -11.66 0.37
N LYS A 4 -5.36 -10.47 -0.06
CA LYS A 4 -5.02 -9.36 0.86
C LYS A 4 -6.29 -8.85 1.58
N VAL A 5 -7.40 -8.76 0.85
CA VAL A 5 -8.71 -8.36 1.43
C VAL A 5 -9.12 -9.33 2.53
N LEU A 6 -9.02 -10.64 2.29
CA LEU A 6 -9.35 -11.66 3.29
C LEU A 6 -8.51 -11.52 4.56
N ILE A 7 -7.19 -11.31 4.43
CA ILE A 7 -6.31 -11.10 5.59
C ILE A 7 -6.78 -9.88 6.40
N LYS A 8 -7.09 -8.77 5.74
CA LYS A 8 -7.59 -7.54 6.39
C LYS A 8 -8.95 -7.75 7.06
N GLU A 9 -9.86 -8.50 6.44
CA GLU A 9 -11.15 -8.86 7.05
C GLU A 9 -10.96 -9.69 8.32
N MET A 10 -10.08 -10.70 8.29
CA MET A 10 -9.76 -11.52 9.47
C MET A 10 -9.10 -10.69 10.59
N GLN A 11 -8.16 -9.80 10.25
CA GLN A 11 -7.55 -8.87 11.22
C GLN A 11 -8.60 -7.92 11.83
N SER A 12 -9.60 -7.48 11.05
CA SER A 12 -10.70 -6.64 11.54
C SER A 12 -11.58 -7.34 12.58
N LEU A 13 -11.58 -8.68 12.58
CA LEU A 13 -12.23 -9.50 13.60
C LEU A 13 -11.35 -9.74 14.85
N SER A 14 -10.24 -9.01 15.00
CA SER A 14 -9.25 -9.17 16.08
C SER A 14 -8.55 -10.53 16.12
N LEU A 15 -8.41 -11.19 14.95
CA LEU A 15 -7.65 -12.43 14.83
C LEU A 15 -6.17 -12.13 14.61
N ASN A 16 -5.29 -12.90 15.25
CA ASN A 16 -3.87 -12.88 14.90
C ASN A 16 -3.66 -13.64 13.58
N VAL A 17 -3.19 -12.94 12.56
CA VAL A 17 -3.00 -13.51 11.22
C VAL A 17 -1.57 -13.19 10.78
N GLU A 18 -0.77 -14.24 10.63
CA GLU A 18 0.62 -14.18 10.18
C GLU A 18 0.77 -14.99 8.89
N VAL A 19 1.51 -14.47 7.93
CA VAL A 19 1.90 -15.23 6.73
C VAL A 19 3.33 -15.68 6.93
N ARG A 20 3.58 -16.98 6.75
CA ARG A 20 4.91 -17.56 6.90
C ARG A 20 5.38 -18.25 5.63
N SER A 21 6.68 -18.21 5.38
CA SER A 21 7.35 -18.99 4.36
C SER A 21 7.36 -20.47 4.73
N ALA A 22 7.75 -21.33 3.79
CA ALA A 22 7.97 -22.75 4.06
C ALA A 22 9.08 -23.00 5.11
N THR A 23 9.99 -22.03 5.31
CA THR A 23 11.05 -22.07 6.32
C THR A 23 10.59 -21.55 7.68
N GLY A 24 9.37 -21.01 7.78
CA GLY A 24 8.77 -20.50 9.01
C GLY A 24 9.00 -19.01 9.27
N ASP A 25 9.67 -18.32 8.35
CA ASP A 25 9.95 -16.88 8.42
C ASP A 25 8.67 -16.09 8.10
N GLU A 26 8.45 -14.99 8.81
CA GLU A 26 7.31 -14.11 8.55
C GLU A 26 7.49 -13.36 7.22
N ILE A 27 6.40 -13.29 6.46
CA ILE A 27 6.33 -12.60 5.17
C ILE A 27 5.51 -11.33 5.35
N GLU A 28 6.14 -10.18 5.12
CA GLU A 28 5.43 -8.90 5.03
C GLU A 28 4.52 -8.87 3.80
N LEU A 29 3.21 -8.77 4.05
CA LEU A 29 2.23 -8.48 3.01
C LEU A 29 2.29 -6.99 2.65
N ARG A 30 3.15 -6.62 1.71
CA ARG A 30 3.19 -5.24 1.20
C ARG A 30 1.91 -4.91 0.44
N GLU A 31 1.28 -3.81 0.81
CA GLU A 31 0.27 -3.17 -0.04
C GLU A 31 0.99 -2.74 -1.31
N THR A 32 0.39 -2.96 -2.47
CA THR A 32 1.04 -2.64 -3.74
C THR A 32 0.98 -1.12 -3.95
N ASP A 33 1.75 -0.35 -3.17
CA ASP A 33 2.02 1.05 -3.49
C ASP A 33 2.64 1.16 -4.90
N GLU A 34 3.28 0.08 -5.37
CA GLU A 34 3.78 -0.10 -6.73
C GLU A 34 2.75 0.21 -7.82
N ASP A 35 1.45 -0.04 -7.60
CA ASP A 35 0.42 0.29 -8.57
C ASP A 35 0.11 1.80 -8.59
N VAL A 36 0.22 2.49 -7.45
CA VAL A 36 0.06 3.95 -7.35
C VAL A 36 1.27 4.67 -7.92
N PHE A 37 2.48 4.21 -7.61
CA PHE A 37 3.71 4.76 -8.16
C PHE A 37 3.81 4.53 -9.68
N ARG A 38 3.45 3.33 -10.16
CA ARG A 38 3.39 3.05 -11.61
C ARG A 38 2.29 3.86 -12.29
N ALA A 39 1.10 3.99 -11.70
CA ALA A 39 0.03 4.82 -12.26
C ALA A 39 0.39 6.31 -12.28
N ALA A 40 1.08 6.81 -11.25
CA ALA A 40 1.59 8.19 -11.21
C ALA A 40 2.69 8.41 -12.27
N GLU A 41 3.61 7.46 -12.44
CA GLU A 41 4.64 7.50 -13.50
C GLU A 41 4.01 7.45 -14.90
N GLU A 42 2.99 6.60 -15.11
CA GLU A 42 2.25 6.48 -16.37
C GLU A 42 1.40 7.74 -16.68
N LEU A 43 0.98 8.49 -15.65
CA LEU A 43 0.32 9.80 -15.78
C LEU A 43 1.31 10.99 -15.80
N GLY A 44 2.62 10.76 -15.64
CA GLY A 44 3.65 11.80 -15.60
C GLY A 44 3.61 12.69 -14.35
N ILE A 45 3.04 12.22 -13.24
CA ILE A 45 2.94 12.95 -11.98
C ILE A 45 4.14 12.60 -11.10
N ASP A 46 5.06 13.55 -10.96
CA ASP A 46 6.21 13.42 -10.06
C ASP A 46 5.82 13.72 -8.60
N LEU A 47 5.60 12.66 -7.83
CA LEU A 47 5.29 12.74 -6.39
C LEU A 47 6.51 13.09 -5.53
N SER A 48 7.72 13.18 -6.09
CA SER A 48 8.94 13.54 -5.35
C SER A 48 8.98 15.02 -4.93
N ARG A 49 8.18 15.86 -5.59
CA ARG A 49 8.11 17.29 -5.31
C ARG A 49 6.86 17.60 -4.48
N ARG A 50 6.99 17.47 -3.17
CA ARG A 50 6.08 18.10 -2.21
C ARG A 50 6.22 19.63 -2.34
N GLU A 51 5.55 20.24 -3.31
CA GLU A 51 5.33 21.69 -3.32
C GLU A 51 4.43 22.03 -2.12
N PRO A 52 4.74 23.06 -1.31
CA PRO A 52 3.90 23.44 -0.20
C PRO A 52 2.55 23.93 -0.73
N ALA A 53 1.47 23.38 -0.19
CA ALA A 53 0.11 23.84 -0.45
C ALA A 53 0.02 25.33 -0.08
N GLY A 54 -0.09 26.20 -1.09
CA GLY A 54 -0.11 27.63 -0.89
C GLY A 54 -0.09 28.39 -2.21
N ALA A 55 -1.08 28.15 -3.07
CA ALA A 55 -1.47 29.14 -4.07
C ALA A 55 -2.77 29.77 -3.58
N ASP A 56 -2.62 30.84 -2.81
CA ASP A 56 -3.66 31.85 -2.66
C ASP A 56 -4.02 32.35 -4.06
N PHE A 57 -5.30 32.24 -4.44
CA PHE A 57 -5.83 32.90 -5.62
C PHE A 57 -6.71 34.06 -5.16
N ASP A 58 -6.31 35.28 -5.57
CA ASP A 58 -7.08 36.54 -5.53
C ASP A 58 -8.29 36.48 -6.49
#